data_AF-M0INR6-F1
#
_entry.id   AF-M0INR6-F1
#
_cell.length_a   1.000
_cell.length_b   1.000
_cell.length_c   1.000
_cell.angle_alpha   90.00
_cell.angle_beta   90.00
_cell.angle_gamma   90.00
#
_symmetry.space_group_name_H-M   'P 1'
#
loop_
_entity.id
_entity.type
_entity.pdbx_description
1 polymer ?
#
loop_
_entity_poly.entity_id
_entity_poly.type
_entity_poly.pdbx_seq_one_letter_code
_entity_poly.pdbx_strand_id
1 'polypeptide(L)'
;MSRRPLTAAFAASLVVLLAAAAVVPAPIAAAPGTEDATDSATPTTASTAPTTTADPSASGEPRIVSALPDPATPDDRGEFVAVAAPAGTELSLSDGEETVSFVAPGGTVAVATDPAAASNLTDRPVVASGLDLANGGETVTLRVVGDDGEGGNGVVADRLSYERSREGALLERRDGAWSWWPRALPRRNVTTHGPANATLFVLPDSPDRPIATLRAADERILLAGYVVSSARVADELVAARERGVAVSVLVEDSPVGGFPRRSARVLDRLADAGVSVRVVGDPHSFHHPKYAVVDDAALVMTENWKPAGTGGRKSRGWGVVARSPTVAADLAATF
;
A
#
# COMPACT_ATOMS: atom_id res chain seq x y z
N MET A 1 -49.00 -27.95 -14.32
CA MET A 1 -48.62 -26.69 -13.63
C MET A 1 -48.10 -27.08 -12.24
N SER A 2 -46.88 -27.62 -12.17
CA SER A 2 -45.62 -26.93 -11.81
C SER A 2 -45.64 -26.24 -10.46
N ARG A 3 -44.93 -26.83 -9.48
CA ARG A 3 -43.95 -26.17 -8.59
C ARG A 3 -43.34 -27.22 -7.64
N ARG A 4 -42.13 -27.66 -7.96
CA ARG A 4 -41.19 -28.28 -7.00
C ARG A 4 -40.30 -27.17 -6.45
N PRO A 5 -40.02 -27.11 -5.13
CA PRO A 5 -38.93 -26.29 -4.63
C PRO A 5 -37.59 -27.02 -4.80
N LEU A 6 -36.66 -26.41 -5.53
CA LEU A 6 -35.25 -26.79 -5.55
C LEU A 6 -34.59 -26.30 -4.26
N THR A 7 -34.19 -27.23 -3.40
CA THR A 7 -33.20 -26.98 -2.36
C THR A 7 -31.82 -26.97 -3.00
N ALA A 8 -31.26 -25.79 -3.24
CA ALA A 8 -29.85 -25.63 -3.61
C ALA A 8 -29.01 -25.52 -2.33
N ALA A 9 -28.22 -26.55 -2.06
CA ALA A 9 -27.20 -26.51 -1.02
C ALA A 9 -26.01 -25.69 -1.52
N PHE A 10 -25.79 -24.51 -0.93
CA PHE A 10 -24.55 -23.75 -1.08
C PHE A 10 -23.53 -24.30 -0.07
N ALA A 11 -22.56 -25.07 -0.55
CA ALA A 11 -21.37 -25.41 0.21
C ALA A 11 -20.39 -24.22 0.11
N ALA A 12 -20.29 -23.42 1.17
CA ALA A 12 -19.24 -22.44 1.33
C ALA A 12 -18.03 -23.11 2.00
N SER A 13 -16.98 -23.38 1.22
CA SER A 13 -15.70 -23.84 1.75
C SER A 13 -14.97 -22.68 2.41
N LEU A 14 -14.91 -22.69 3.74
CA LEU A 14 -14.11 -21.80 4.57
C LEU A 14 -12.69 -22.40 4.71
N VAL A 15 -11.70 -21.82 4.03
CA VAL A 15 -10.29 -22.13 4.27
C VAL A 15 -9.76 -21.17 5.34
N VAL A 16 -9.52 -21.70 6.54
CA VAL A 16 -8.82 -21.01 7.63
C VAL A 16 -7.35 -21.41 7.58
N LEU A 17 -6.46 -20.51 7.19
CA LEU A 17 -5.02 -20.68 7.41
C LEU A 17 -4.67 -20.20 8.83
N LEU A 18 -4.43 -21.15 9.72
CA LEU A 18 -3.85 -20.94 11.04
C LEU A 18 -2.32 -21.08 10.92
N ALA A 19 -1.60 -19.97 10.80
CA ALA A 19 -0.16 -19.95 11.02
C ALA A 19 0.11 -19.76 12.52
N ALA A 20 0.42 -20.86 13.22
CA ALA A 20 0.90 -20.83 14.58
C ALA A 20 2.43 -20.60 14.57
N ALA A 21 2.86 -19.34 14.72
CA ALA A 21 4.25 -19.03 15.04
C ALA A 21 4.43 -19.14 16.57
N ALA A 22 5.17 -20.14 17.02
CA ALA A 22 5.59 -20.26 18.41
C ALA A 22 6.60 -19.15 18.72
N VAL A 23 6.22 -18.18 19.55
CA VAL A 23 7.15 -17.19 20.12
C VAL A 23 7.83 -17.83 21.33
N VAL A 24 9.12 -18.13 21.19
CA VAL A 24 9.98 -18.47 22.33
C VAL A 24 10.36 -17.16 23.03
N PRO A 25 10.09 -16.98 24.33
CA PRO A 25 10.49 -15.77 25.03
C PRO A 25 12.01 -15.79 25.27
N ALA A 26 12.69 -14.74 24.82
CA ALA A 26 14.07 -14.46 25.22
C ALA A 26 14.10 -13.95 26.68
N PRO A 27 15.10 -14.32 27.50
CA PRO A 27 15.18 -13.88 28.88
C PRO A 27 15.52 -12.38 28.96
N ILE A 28 14.79 -11.67 29.82
CA ILE A 28 15.07 -10.28 30.22
C ILE A 28 16.32 -10.32 31.11
N ALA A 29 17.44 -9.80 30.60
CA ALA A 29 18.63 -9.56 31.42
C ALA A 29 18.37 -8.34 32.32
N ALA A 30 18.52 -8.55 33.63
CA ALA A 30 18.47 -7.51 34.64
C ALA A 30 19.62 -6.50 34.44
N ALA A 31 19.31 -5.22 34.57
CA ALA A 31 20.28 -4.13 34.55
C ALA A 31 21.14 -4.14 35.83
N PRO A 32 22.47 -3.95 35.75
CA PRO A 32 23.26 -3.60 36.90
C PRO A 32 23.42 -2.07 37.03
N GLY A 33 23.22 -1.61 38.26
CA GLY A 33 23.90 -0.53 38.99
C GLY A 33 24.48 0.68 38.24
N THR A 34 23.99 1.85 38.65
CA THR A 34 24.65 3.16 38.61
C THR A 34 26.10 3.13 39.13
N GLU A 35 27.06 3.54 38.29
CA GLU A 35 28.29 4.23 38.69
C GLU A 35 28.71 5.24 37.59
N ASP A 36 29.03 6.45 38.06
CA ASP A 36 29.74 7.61 37.50
C ASP A 36 29.74 7.94 35.99
N ALA A 37 29.26 9.17 35.74
CA ALA A 37 29.41 9.93 34.51
C ALA A 37 30.74 10.70 34.51
N THR A 38 31.60 10.43 33.54
CA THR A 38 32.36 11.43 32.78
C THR A 38 33.10 10.72 31.65
N ASP A 39 32.59 10.77 30.42
CA ASP A 39 33.48 11.03 29.28
C ASP A 39 32.71 11.57 28.08
N SER A 40 33.34 12.52 27.39
CA SER A 40 32.79 13.24 26.25
C SER A 40 32.84 12.37 25.00
N ALA A 41 31.69 12.10 24.38
CA ALA A 41 31.63 11.60 23.01
C ALA A 41 30.42 12.22 22.29
N THR A 42 30.72 13.15 21.38
CA THR A 42 29.80 13.73 20.40
C THR A 42 29.13 12.61 19.59
N PRO A 43 27.79 12.50 19.55
CA PRO A 43 27.15 11.57 18.64
C PRO A 43 27.07 12.21 17.26
N THR A 44 27.90 11.72 16.35
CA THR A 44 27.81 11.95 14.91
C THR A 44 26.41 11.54 14.45
N THR A 45 25.62 12.51 14.03
CA THR A 45 24.35 12.31 13.32
C THR A 45 24.63 11.56 12.02
N ALA A 46 24.34 10.26 11.99
CA ALA A 46 24.19 9.52 10.75
C ALA A 46 22.93 10.02 10.06
N SER A 47 23.11 10.99 9.17
CA SER A 47 22.09 11.42 8.21
C SER A 47 21.86 10.28 7.22
N THR A 48 20.87 9.42 7.49
CA THR A 48 20.38 8.47 6.49
C THR A 48 19.69 9.28 5.39
N ALA A 49 20.44 9.57 4.33
CA ALA A 49 19.90 10.15 3.11
C ALA A 49 18.76 9.26 2.58
N PRO A 50 17.73 9.84 1.95
CA PRO A 50 16.68 9.05 1.31
C PRO A 50 17.33 8.12 0.28
N THR A 51 16.96 6.83 0.31
CA THR A 51 17.34 5.87 -0.72
C THR A 51 16.71 6.34 -2.04
N THR A 52 17.42 7.15 -2.80
CA THR A 52 17.13 7.38 -4.21
C THR A 52 17.16 6.00 -4.84
N THR A 53 16.04 5.55 -5.42
CA THR A 53 16.00 4.30 -6.19
C THR A 53 17.08 4.42 -7.26
N ALA A 54 18.18 3.69 -7.10
CA ALA A 54 19.27 3.72 -8.04
C ALA A 54 18.72 3.41 -9.44
N ASP A 55 19.14 4.18 -10.43
CA ASP A 55 18.75 3.94 -11.81
C ASP A 55 19.09 2.48 -12.15
N PRO A 56 18.09 1.63 -12.47
CA PRO A 56 18.32 0.21 -12.67
C PRO A 56 19.27 -0.11 -13.82
N SER A 57 19.52 0.84 -14.74
CA SER A 57 20.58 0.69 -15.76
C SER A 57 22.00 0.98 -15.25
N ALA A 58 22.15 1.57 -14.05
CA ALA A 58 23.46 1.87 -13.47
C ALA A 58 24.26 0.60 -13.10
N SER A 59 23.60 -0.56 -12.97
CA SER A 59 24.28 -1.85 -12.81
C SER A 59 24.97 -2.34 -14.10
N GLY A 60 24.66 -1.74 -15.25
CA GLY A 60 25.21 -2.14 -16.56
C GLY A 60 24.61 -3.42 -17.15
N GLU A 61 23.95 -4.26 -16.34
CA GLU A 61 23.33 -5.50 -16.78
C GLU A 61 21.88 -5.28 -17.27
N PRO A 62 21.54 -5.74 -18.50
CA PRO A 62 20.17 -5.69 -19.00
C PRO A 62 19.18 -6.47 -18.13
N ARG A 63 18.03 -5.86 -17.81
CA ARG A 63 17.02 -6.48 -16.93
C ARG A 63 15.61 -5.96 -17.18
N ILE A 64 14.62 -6.76 -16.80
CA ILE A 64 13.21 -6.37 -16.81
C ILE A 64 12.93 -5.60 -15.51
N VAL A 65 12.31 -4.43 -15.62
CA VAL A 65 12.02 -3.52 -14.50
C VAL A 65 10.56 -3.59 -14.08
N SER A 66 9.65 -3.61 -15.05
CA SER A 66 8.21 -3.70 -14.82
C SER A 66 7.47 -4.19 -16.05
N ALA A 67 6.20 -4.56 -15.92
CA ALA A 67 5.29 -4.77 -17.05
C ALA A 67 3.88 -4.27 -16.72
N LEU A 68 3.14 -3.86 -17.74
CA LEU A 68 1.72 -3.53 -17.69
C LEU A 68 0.99 -4.38 -18.74
N PRO A 69 0.59 -5.63 -18.42
CA PRO A 69 -0.08 -6.52 -19.38
C PRO A 69 -1.54 -6.14 -19.66
N ASP A 70 -2.23 -5.63 -18.64
CA ASP A 70 -3.68 -5.46 -18.64
C ASP A 70 -4.00 -3.99 -18.32
N PRO A 71 -3.73 -3.04 -19.22
CA PRO A 71 -4.12 -1.66 -19.03
C PRO A 71 -5.65 -1.54 -19.14
N ALA A 72 -6.26 -0.65 -18.37
CA ALA A 72 -7.72 -0.39 -18.39
C ALA A 72 -8.23 0.29 -19.69
N THR A 73 -7.44 0.25 -20.75
CA THR A 73 -7.77 0.72 -22.10
C THR A 73 -8.43 -0.41 -22.89
N PRO A 74 -9.36 -0.12 -23.82
CA PRO A 74 -9.96 -1.15 -24.65
C PRO A 74 -8.90 -1.99 -25.38
N ASP A 75 -9.13 -3.31 -25.40
CA ASP A 75 -8.25 -4.30 -26.05
C ASP A 75 -6.79 -4.21 -25.58
N ASP A 76 -6.56 -3.89 -24.30
CA ASP A 76 -5.24 -3.83 -23.67
C ASP A 76 -4.25 -2.84 -24.34
N ARG A 77 -4.79 -1.87 -25.09
CA ARG A 77 -3.98 -0.92 -25.87
C ARG A 77 -2.98 -0.11 -25.04
N GLY A 78 -1.71 -0.28 -25.35
CA GLY A 78 -0.61 0.41 -24.68
C GLY A 78 -0.01 -0.40 -23.54
N GLU A 79 -0.30 -1.70 -23.48
CA GLU A 79 0.49 -2.65 -22.73
C GLU A 79 1.98 -2.55 -23.08
N PHE A 80 2.84 -2.86 -22.10
CA PHE A 80 4.29 -2.77 -22.29
C PHE A 80 5.09 -3.61 -21.30
N VAL A 81 6.32 -3.94 -21.70
CA VAL A 81 7.38 -4.41 -20.81
C VAL A 81 8.45 -3.32 -20.70
N ALA A 82 8.81 -2.93 -19.48
CA ALA A 82 9.89 -1.97 -19.27
C ALA A 82 11.22 -2.68 -19.00
N VAL A 83 12.24 -2.30 -19.77
CA VAL A 83 13.57 -2.89 -19.76
C VAL A 83 14.60 -1.80 -19.48
N ALA A 84 15.57 -2.10 -18.62
CA ALA A 84 16.75 -1.26 -18.38
C ALA A 84 17.98 -1.91 -18.99
N ALA A 85 18.75 -1.14 -19.78
CA ALA A 85 19.99 -1.60 -20.39
C ALA A 85 20.91 -0.42 -20.80
N PRO A 86 22.22 -0.66 -20.98
CA PRO A 86 23.11 0.33 -21.60
C PRO A 86 22.70 0.70 -23.03
N ALA A 87 23.09 1.89 -23.48
CA ALA A 87 22.85 2.32 -24.85
C ALA A 87 23.62 1.45 -25.85
N GLY A 88 22.97 1.08 -26.95
CA GLY A 88 23.57 0.26 -28.01
C GLY A 88 23.52 -1.25 -27.75
N THR A 89 23.01 -1.71 -26.62
CA THR A 89 22.84 -3.14 -26.37
C THR A 89 21.73 -3.71 -27.28
N GLU A 90 22.04 -4.73 -28.06
CA GLU A 90 21.04 -5.46 -28.84
C GLU A 90 20.29 -6.43 -27.93
N LEU A 91 18.97 -6.31 -27.90
CA LEU A 91 18.10 -7.06 -27.01
C LEU A 91 17.02 -7.78 -27.80
N SER A 92 16.54 -8.89 -27.25
CA SER A 92 15.26 -9.48 -27.64
C SER A 92 14.38 -9.76 -26.42
N LEU A 93 13.08 -9.59 -26.61
CA LEU A 93 12.03 -9.99 -25.68
C LEU A 93 11.20 -11.10 -26.33
N SER A 94 10.86 -12.14 -25.56
CA SER A 94 10.01 -13.23 -26.01
C SER A 94 9.14 -13.73 -24.87
N ASP A 95 7.86 -13.97 -25.14
CA ASP A 95 6.90 -14.67 -24.26
C ASP A 95 6.95 -16.20 -24.41
N GLY A 96 7.42 -16.68 -25.57
CA GLY A 96 7.48 -18.09 -25.93
C GLY A 96 6.83 -18.38 -27.28
N GLU A 97 5.97 -17.46 -27.73
CA GLU A 97 5.18 -17.51 -28.94
C GLU A 97 5.68 -16.47 -29.96
N GLU A 98 5.92 -15.24 -29.50
CA GLU A 98 6.47 -14.13 -30.25
C GLU A 98 7.88 -13.78 -29.77
N THR A 99 8.67 -13.16 -30.64
CA THR A 99 9.97 -12.59 -30.30
C THR A 99 10.17 -11.29 -31.06
N VAL A 100 10.53 -10.26 -30.31
CA VAL A 100 10.82 -8.91 -30.83
C VAL A 100 12.22 -8.49 -30.44
N SER A 101 12.90 -7.80 -31.34
CA SER A 101 14.28 -7.36 -31.15
C SER A 101 14.39 -5.84 -31.30
N PHE A 102 15.22 -5.22 -30.48
CA PHE A 102 15.47 -3.78 -30.52
C PHE A 102 16.85 -3.44 -29.95
N VAL A 103 17.37 -2.27 -30.33
CA VAL A 103 18.60 -1.72 -29.74
C VAL A 103 18.21 -0.79 -28.60
N ALA A 104 18.74 -1.05 -27.41
CA ALA A 104 18.46 -0.21 -26.25
C ALA A 104 19.00 1.21 -26.45
N PRO A 105 18.18 2.27 -26.28
CA PRO A 105 18.67 3.65 -26.36
C PRO A 105 19.45 4.10 -25.11
N GLY A 106 19.54 3.23 -24.10
CA GLY A 106 20.11 3.51 -22.80
C GLY A 106 19.04 3.89 -21.77
N GLY A 107 19.32 3.61 -20.50
CA GLY A 107 18.37 3.88 -19.42
C GLY A 107 17.27 2.81 -19.32
N THR A 108 16.11 3.21 -18.79
CA THR A 108 14.91 2.36 -18.76
C THR A 108 13.92 2.81 -19.83
N VAL A 109 13.48 1.88 -20.70
CA VAL A 109 12.48 2.12 -21.74
C VAL A 109 11.29 1.19 -21.61
N ALA A 110 10.11 1.64 -22.04
CA ALA A 110 8.95 0.80 -22.23
C ALA A 110 8.94 0.25 -23.67
N VAL A 111 8.73 -1.05 -23.82
CA VAL A 111 8.67 -1.73 -25.10
C VAL A 111 7.23 -2.15 -25.33
N ALA A 112 6.59 -1.63 -26.39
CA ALA A 112 5.14 -1.71 -26.60
C ALA A 112 4.77 -1.85 -28.09
N THR A 113 3.67 -2.55 -28.37
CA THR A 113 3.11 -2.72 -29.72
C THR A 113 2.46 -1.42 -30.20
N ASP A 114 1.70 -0.73 -29.33
CA ASP A 114 1.12 0.60 -29.58
C ASP A 114 1.86 1.68 -28.77
N PRO A 115 2.94 2.28 -29.33
CA PRO A 115 3.75 3.26 -28.61
C PRO A 115 2.98 4.55 -28.27
N ALA A 116 1.99 4.93 -29.08
CA ALA A 116 1.18 6.12 -28.83
C ALA A 116 0.27 5.90 -27.61
N ALA A 117 -0.40 4.76 -27.51
CA ALA A 117 -1.18 4.41 -26.32
C ALA A 117 -0.28 4.25 -25.09
N ALA A 118 0.83 3.52 -25.21
CA ALA A 118 1.76 3.31 -24.10
C ALA A 118 2.37 4.61 -23.57
N SER A 119 2.64 5.61 -24.43
CA SER A 119 3.14 6.92 -24.01
C SER A 119 2.20 7.71 -23.08
N ASN A 120 0.91 7.38 -23.07
CA ASN A 120 -0.06 7.93 -22.10
C ASN A 120 -0.06 7.17 -20.77
N LEU A 121 0.62 6.02 -20.71
CA LEU A 121 0.64 5.09 -19.57
C LEU A 121 2.02 5.02 -18.89
N THR A 122 3.03 5.73 -19.39
CA THR A 122 4.37 5.73 -18.79
C THR A 122 5.12 7.01 -19.13
N ASP A 123 5.90 7.53 -18.17
CA ASP A 123 6.82 8.66 -18.41
C ASP A 123 8.14 8.21 -19.06
N ARG A 124 8.31 6.90 -19.32
CA ARG A 124 9.51 6.32 -19.92
C ARG A 124 9.48 6.49 -21.45
N PRO A 125 10.64 6.64 -22.10
CA PRO A 125 10.72 6.53 -23.55
C PRO A 125 10.15 5.19 -24.03
N VAL A 126 9.41 5.22 -25.15
CA VAL A 126 8.74 4.03 -25.69
C VAL A 126 9.42 3.56 -26.97
N VAL A 127 9.70 2.26 -27.06
CA VAL A 127 10.22 1.57 -28.23
C VAL A 127 9.09 0.75 -28.86
N ALA A 128 8.86 0.95 -30.16
CA ALA A 128 7.79 0.32 -30.95
C ALA A 128 8.18 -1.09 -31.41
N SER A 129 8.40 -1.99 -30.46
CA SER A 129 8.80 -3.39 -30.70
C SER A 129 8.29 -4.28 -29.57
N GLY A 130 7.03 -4.11 -29.18
CA GLY A 130 6.41 -4.81 -28.04
C GLY A 130 5.86 -6.20 -28.38
N LEU A 131 5.43 -6.87 -27.32
CA LEU A 131 4.71 -8.15 -27.35
C LEU A 131 3.26 -7.89 -26.95
N ASP A 132 2.35 -8.76 -27.41
CA ASP A 132 0.98 -8.81 -26.91
C ASP A 132 0.92 -9.76 -25.69
N LEU A 133 0.71 -9.24 -24.48
CA LEU A 133 0.90 -9.98 -23.23
C LEU A 133 -0.37 -10.69 -22.76
N ALA A 134 -0.25 -11.93 -22.31
CA ALA A 134 -1.41 -12.67 -21.82
C ALA A 134 -1.90 -12.23 -20.42
N ASN A 135 -3.13 -11.70 -20.34
CA ASN A 135 -3.82 -11.46 -19.06
C ASN A 135 -3.96 -12.73 -18.19
N GLY A 136 -4.00 -13.89 -18.84
CA GLY A 136 -4.07 -15.21 -18.21
C GLY A 136 -2.77 -15.69 -17.55
N GLY A 137 -1.69 -14.91 -17.61
CA GLY A 137 -0.36 -15.26 -17.11
C GLY A 137 0.63 -15.46 -18.24
N GLU A 138 1.87 -15.01 -18.04
CA GLU A 138 2.91 -14.97 -19.07
C GLU A 138 4.32 -15.18 -18.50
N THR A 139 5.26 -15.64 -19.33
CA THR A 139 6.70 -15.61 -19.01
C THR A 139 7.53 -14.89 -20.06
N VAL A 140 7.87 -13.63 -19.79
CA VAL A 140 8.72 -12.82 -20.67
C VAL A 140 10.20 -13.07 -20.37
N THR A 141 10.95 -13.50 -21.39
CA THR A 141 12.40 -13.69 -21.37
C THR A 141 13.10 -12.54 -22.09
N LEU A 142 14.00 -11.85 -21.39
CA LEU A 142 14.92 -10.85 -21.97
C LEU A 142 16.25 -11.51 -22.30
N ARG A 143 16.77 -11.24 -23.50
CA ARG A 143 18.08 -11.74 -23.94
C ARG A 143 18.95 -10.62 -24.47
N VAL A 144 20.26 -10.74 -24.26
CA VAL A 144 21.27 -9.97 -24.99
C VAL A 144 21.63 -10.74 -26.24
N VAL A 145 21.42 -10.12 -27.40
CA VAL A 145 21.84 -10.66 -28.69
C VAL A 145 23.27 -10.16 -28.92
N GLY A 146 24.21 -11.07 -29.14
CA GLY A 146 25.60 -10.76 -29.47
C GLY A 146 25.98 -11.37 -30.81
N ASP A 147 27.10 -10.93 -31.40
CA ASP A 147 27.66 -11.47 -32.65
C ASP A 147 28.12 -12.94 -32.53
N ASP A 148 28.30 -13.42 -31.31
CA ASP A 148 29.03 -14.63 -30.93
C ASP A 148 28.13 -15.78 -30.40
N GLY A 149 26.80 -15.62 -30.48
CA GLY A 149 25.85 -16.66 -30.10
C GLY A 149 25.69 -17.74 -31.17
N GLU A 150 26.39 -18.87 -31.02
CA GLU A 150 26.07 -20.13 -31.73
C GLU A 150 24.55 -20.37 -31.69
N GLY A 151 23.88 -20.21 -32.84
CA GLY A 151 22.45 -20.49 -33.00
C GLY A 151 21.47 -19.31 -32.94
N GLY A 152 21.94 -18.05 -32.92
CA GLY A 152 21.08 -16.87 -33.16
C GLY A 152 20.09 -16.50 -32.04
N ASN A 153 20.14 -17.18 -30.89
CA ASN A 153 19.13 -17.05 -29.83
C ASN A 153 19.54 -16.17 -28.64
N GLY A 154 20.74 -15.56 -28.62
CA GLY A 154 21.21 -14.67 -27.55
C GLY A 154 21.35 -15.31 -26.15
N VAL A 155 21.97 -14.58 -25.21
CA VAL A 155 22.15 -15.01 -23.81
C VAL A 155 21.00 -14.47 -22.96
N VAL A 156 20.36 -15.32 -22.16
CA VAL A 156 19.28 -14.89 -21.24
C VAL A 156 19.84 -13.93 -20.20
N ALA A 157 19.30 -12.72 -20.15
CA ALA A 157 19.67 -11.69 -19.19
C ALA A 157 18.74 -11.68 -17.97
N ASP A 158 17.42 -11.78 -18.20
CA ASP A 158 16.43 -11.75 -17.13
C ASP A 158 15.13 -12.43 -17.55
N ARG A 159 14.27 -12.76 -16.56
CA ARG A 159 12.92 -13.27 -16.79
C ARG A 159 11.91 -12.63 -15.87
N LEU A 160 10.74 -12.36 -16.42
CA LEU A 160 9.54 -11.98 -15.70
C LEU A 160 8.51 -13.10 -15.88
N SER A 161 7.84 -13.51 -14.80
CA SER A 161 6.73 -14.46 -14.88
C SER A 161 5.61 -14.03 -13.95
N TYR A 162 4.37 -14.17 -14.40
CA TYR A 162 3.17 -13.91 -13.60
C TYR A 162 2.03 -14.87 -13.96
N GLU A 163 1.20 -15.23 -12.98
CA GLU A 163 0.11 -16.21 -13.19
C GLU A 163 -1.19 -15.58 -13.71
N ARG A 164 -1.43 -14.30 -13.42
CA ARG A 164 -2.58 -13.53 -13.90
C ARG A 164 -2.30 -12.04 -13.74
N SER A 165 -2.73 -11.26 -14.72
CA SER A 165 -2.70 -9.81 -14.66
C SER A 165 -3.65 -9.23 -13.61
N ARG A 166 -3.53 -7.93 -13.38
CA ARG A 166 -4.55 -7.15 -12.69
C ARG A 166 -4.78 -5.88 -13.50
N GLU A 167 -5.99 -5.69 -13.99
CA GLU A 167 -6.40 -4.52 -14.78
C GLU A 167 -5.90 -3.21 -14.13
N GLY A 168 -5.22 -2.39 -14.93
CA GLY A 168 -4.63 -1.10 -14.54
C GLY A 168 -3.44 -1.17 -13.57
N ALA A 169 -3.00 -2.36 -13.17
CA ALA A 169 -1.88 -2.51 -12.24
C ALA A 169 -0.55 -2.75 -12.96
N LEU A 170 0.49 -2.06 -12.52
CA LEU A 170 1.86 -2.27 -12.95
C LEU A 170 2.48 -3.39 -12.12
N LEU A 171 3.05 -4.39 -12.78
CA LEU A 171 3.89 -5.39 -12.16
C LEU A 171 5.31 -4.85 -12.05
N GLU A 172 5.85 -4.72 -10.84
CA GLU A 172 7.19 -4.19 -10.61
C GLU A 172 8.06 -5.12 -9.77
N ARG A 173 9.37 -5.13 -10.06
CA ARG A 173 10.36 -5.84 -9.27
C ARG A 173 10.90 -4.95 -8.15
N ARG A 174 10.71 -5.36 -6.88
CA ARG A 174 11.28 -4.71 -5.70
C ARG A 174 11.90 -5.75 -4.76
N ASP A 175 13.09 -5.45 -4.26
CA ASP A 175 13.82 -6.33 -3.33
C ASP A 175 13.91 -7.79 -3.82
N GLY A 176 14.04 -7.96 -5.15
CA GLY A 176 14.11 -9.27 -5.82
C GLY A 176 12.77 -9.93 -6.13
N ALA A 177 11.64 -9.40 -5.64
CA ALA A 177 10.30 -9.97 -5.82
C ALA A 177 9.41 -9.12 -6.75
N TRP A 178 8.53 -9.78 -7.49
CA TRP A 178 7.52 -9.14 -8.33
C TRP A 178 6.25 -8.82 -7.53
N SER A 179 5.75 -7.61 -7.66
CA SER A 179 4.56 -7.14 -6.94
C SER A 179 3.68 -6.25 -7.83
N TRP A 180 2.37 -6.45 -7.74
CA TRP A 180 1.38 -5.66 -8.45
C TRP A 180 1.07 -4.35 -7.71
N TRP A 181 1.06 -3.24 -8.45
CA TRP A 181 0.78 -1.91 -7.93
C TRP A 181 -0.23 -1.16 -8.78
N PRO A 182 -1.30 -0.60 -8.21
CA PRO A 182 -2.21 0.27 -8.95
C PRO A 182 -1.46 1.49 -9.51
N ARG A 183 -1.53 1.74 -10.83
CA ARG A 183 -0.85 2.88 -11.46
C ARG A 183 -1.42 4.24 -11.08
N ALA A 184 -2.73 4.29 -10.81
CA ALA A 184 -3.45 5.54 -10.55
C ALA A 184 -3.16 6.14 -9.16
N LEU A 185 -2.42 5.44 -8.30
CA LEU A 185 -2.16 5.90 -6.94
C LEU A 185 -0.75 6.49 -6.80
N PRO A 186 -0.62 7.72 -6.26
CA PRO A 186 0.69 8.28 -5.95
C PRO A 186 1.38 7.44 -4.87
N ARG A 187 2.68 7.18 -5.06
CA ARG A 187 3.50 6.52 -4.04
C ARG A 187 3.86 7.50 -2.96
N ARG A 188 3.68 7.10 -1.71
CA ARG A 188 4.24 7.80 -0.55
C ARG A 188 5.50 7.06 -0.11
N ASN A 189 6.60 7.79 -0.02
CA ASN A 189 7.82 7.24 0.56
C ASN A 189 7.61 6.97 2.04
N VAL A 190 8.31 5.96 2.57
CA VAL A 190 8.40 5.79 4.03
C VAL A 190 9.13 6.98 4.60
N THR A 191 8.50 7.70 5.51
CA THR A 191 9.10 8.82 6.24
C THR A 191 9.48 8.40 7.65
N THR A 192 10.66 8.81 8.10
CA THR A 192 11.11 8.64 9.49
C THR A 192 11.00 9.97 10.21
N HIS A 193 10.43 9.94 11.41
CA HIS A 193 10.24 11.11 12.26
C HIS A 193 11.15 11.04 13.49
N GLY A 194 11.47 12.18 14.08
CA GLY A 194 12.31 12.26 15.28
C GLY A 194 11.64 11.72 16.55
N PRO A 195 12.34 11.78 17.70
CA PRO A 195 11.80 11.36 18.99
C PRO A 195 10.48 12.07 19.34
N ALA A 196 9.54 11.34 19.95
CA ALA A 196 8.24 11.85 20.36
C ALA A 196 7.79 11.25 21.69
N ASN A 197 7.04 12.04 22.47
CA ASN A 197 6.37 11.52 23.65
C ASN A 197 5.19 10.64 23.21
N ALA A 198 5.24 9.36 23.57
CA ALA A 198 4.25 8.37 23.19
C ALA A 198 3.61 7.72 24.42
N THR A 199 2.29 7.57 24.41
CA THR A 199 1.55 6.77 25.39
C THR A 199 1.00 5.54 24.70
N LEU A 200 1.53 4.37 25.06
CA LEU A 200 0.99 3.08 24.62
C LEU A 200 -0.20 2.68 25.49
N PHE A 201 -1.15 1.98 24.88
CA PHE A 201 -2.28 1.38 25.59
C PHE A 201 -2.71 0.09 24.90
N VAL A 202 -3.33 -0.79 25.68
CA VAL A 202 -3.85 -2.08 25.21
C VAL A 202 -5.36 -2.12 25.34
N LEU A 203 -6.00 -2.84 24.43
CA LEU A 203 -7.43 -3.10 24.41
C LEU A 203 -7.63 -4.59 24.71
N PRO A 204 -8.66 -4.94 25.50
CA PRO A 204 -9.76 -4.09 25.97
C PRO A 204 -9.46 -3.24 27.21
N ASP A 205 -8.29 -3.36 27.83
CA ASP A 205 -8.03 -2.88 29.21
C ASP A 205 -8.01 -1.35 29.35
N SER A 206 -7.70 -0.61 28.28
CA SER A 206 -7.65 0.86 28.26
C SER A 206 -8.55 1.46 27.17
N PRO A 207 -9.88 1.21 27.21
CA PRO A 207 -10.80 1.58 26.14
C PRO A 207 -11.09 3.08 26.11
N ASP A 208 -10.78 3.80 27.19
CA ASP A 208 -11.06 5.23 27.31
C ASP A 208 -9.95 6.11 26.74
N ARG A 209 -8.76 5.55 26.46
CA ARG A 209 -7.64 6.30 25.88
C ARG A 209 -8.01 6.95 24.54
N PRO A 210 -8.55 6.22 23.53
CA PRO A 210 -8.99 6.84 22.28
C PRO A 210 -10.04 7.95 22.46
N ILE A 211 -10.98 7.75 23.39
CA ILE A 211 -12.08 8.69 23.63
C ILE A 211 -11.56 9.97 24.28
N ALA A 212 -10.72 9.83 25.31
CA ALA A 212 -10.10 10.98 25.97
C ALA A 212 -9.23 11.77 24.99
N THR A 213 -8.52 11.10 24.07
CA THR A 213 -7.74 11.77 23.03
C THR A 213 -8.65 12.56 22.08
N LEU A 214 -9.71 11.97 21.53
CA LEU A 214 -10.65 12.69 20.65
C LEU A 214 -11.32 13.87 21.36
N ARG A 215 -11.67 13.70 22.63
CA ARG A 215 -12.32 14.74 23.43
C ARG A 215 -11.42 15.96 23.65
N ALA A 216 -10.10 15.73 23.77
CA ALA A 216 -9.12 16.76 24.05
C ALA A 216 -8.75 17.63 22.83
N ALA A 217 -9.37 17.40 21.67
CA ALA A 217 -9.12 18.19 20.46
C ALA A 217 -9.56 19.65 20.63
N ASP A 218 -8.69 20.56 20.23
CA ASP A 218 -8.91 22.02 20.28
C ASP A 218 -9.07 22.63 18.88
N GLU A 219 -8.36 22.14 17.86
CA GLU A 219 -8.34 22.72 16.51
C GLU A 219 -8.91 21.80 15.45
N ARG A 220 -8.46 20.53 15.40
CA ARG A 220 -8.89 19.57 14.37
C ARG A 220 -8.90 18.11 14.80
N ILE A 221 -9.78 17.35 14.17
CA ILE A 221 -9.79 15.89 14.17
C ILE A 221 -9.87 15.37 12.74
N LEU A 222 -8.89 14.57 12.31
CA LEU A 222 -8.92 13.82 11.05
C LEU A 222 -8.92 12.32 11.38
N LEU A 223 -10.08 11.66 11.26
CA LEU A 223 -10.22 10.24 11.61
C LEU A 223 -10.28 9.36 10.36
N ALA A 224 -9.29 8.48 10.22
CA ALA A 224 -9.22 7.51 9.14
C ALA A 224 -9.53 6.11 9.68
N GLY A 225 -10.44 5.40 9.02
CA GLY A 225 -10.98 4.16 9.57
C GLY A 225 -11.54 3.21 8.53
N TYR A 226 -11.00 2.00 8.48
CA TYR A 226 -11.58 0.91 7.69
C TYR A 226 -13.05 0.61 8.04
N VAL A 227 -13.39 0.61 9.33
CA VAL A 227 -14.78 0.46 9.80
C VAL A 227 -15.02 1.45 10.94
N VAL A 228 -15.91 2.42 10.70
CA VAL A 228 -16.37 3.39 11.70
C VAL A 228 -17.82 3.13 12.03
N SER A 229 -18.09 2.66 13.24
CA SER A 229 -19.46 2.41 13.70
C SER A 229 -19.67 2.73 15.19
N SER A 230 -18.64 3.03 15.97
CA SER A 230 -18.80 3.26 17.40
C SER A 230 -19.64 4.51 17.69
N ALA A 231 -20.73 4.34 18.45
CA ALA A 231 -21.60 5.47 18.80
C ALA A 231 -20.87 6.48 19.69
N ARG A 232 -20.09 5.99 20.66
CA ARG A 232 -19.26 6.81 21.54
C ARG A 232 -18.21 7.62 20.79
N VAL A 233 -17.62 7.07 19.72
CA VAL A 233 -16.70 7.83 18.86
C VAL A 233 -17.48 8.92 18.12
N ALA A 234 -18.65 8.59 17.56
CA ALA A 234 -19.50 9.57 16.90
C ALA A 234 -19.91 10.71 17.84
N ASP A 235 -20.26 10.40 19.09
CA ASP A 235 -20.60 11.40 20.12
C ASP A 235 -19.47 12.40 20.34
N GLU A 236 -18.21 11.94 20.49
CA GLU A 236 -17.07 12.85 20.67
C GLU A 236 -16.79 13.69 19.42
N LEU A 237 -16.93 13.14 18.22
CA LEU A 237 -16.73 13.87 16.97
C LEU A 237 -17.79 14.96 16.76
N VAL A 238 -19.06 14.66 17.05
CA VAL A 238 -20.14 15.65 17.03
C VAL A 238 -19.89 16.72 18.07
N ALA A 239 -19.58 16.35 19.31
CA ALA A 239 -19.29 17.30 20.37
C ALA A 239 -18.07 18.19 20.03
N ALA A 240 -17.03 17.66 19.39
CA ALA A 240 -15.89 18.45 18.92
C ALA A 240 -16.34 19.46 17.86
N ARG A 241 -17.14 19.03 16.87
CA ARG A 241 -17.68 19.92 15.84
C ARG A 241 -18.56 21.02 16.42
N GLU A 242 -19.39 20.72 17.42
CA GLU A 242 -20.21 21.71 18.13
C GLU A 242 -19.37 22.76 18.87
N ARG A 243 -18.17 22.39 19.34
CA ARG A 243 -17.19 23.32 19.92
C ARG A 243 -16.43 24.17 18.90
N GLY A 244 -16.61 23.90 17.60
CA GLY A 244 -15.92 24.61 16.51
C GLY A 244 -14.64 23.93 16.00
N VAL A 245 -14.32 22.72 16.48
CA VAL A 245 -13.19 21.92 15.99
C VAL A 245 -13.46 21.48 14.54
N ALA A 246 -12.45 21.56 13.67
CA ALA A 246 -12.55 21.07 12.30
C ALA A 246 -12.51 19.53 12.28
N VAL A 247 -13.61 18.87 11.89
CA VAL A 247 -13.70 17.40 11.90
C VAL A 247 -13.90 16.84 10.50
N SER A 248 -13.02 15.90 10.12
CA SER A 248 -13.10 15.12 8.88
C SER A 248 -12.95 13.63 9.15
N VAL A 249 -13.72 12.82 8.43
CA VAL A 249 -13.75 11.35 8.55
C VAL A 249 -13.55 10.73 7.17
N LEU A 250 -12.57 9.83 7.08
CA LEU A 250 -12.22 9.07 5.88
C LEU A 250 -12.44 7.57 6.14
N VAL A 251 -13.27 6.92 5.32
CA VAL A 251 -13.62 5.49 5.49
C VAL A 251 -13.57 4.73 4.18
N GLU A 252 -13.37 3.42 4.26
CA GLU A 252 -13.35 2.53 3.10
C GLU A 252 -14.78 2.16 2.64
N ASP A 253 -14.99 2.00 1.32
CA ASP A 253 -16.29 1.80 0.67
C ASP A 253 -16.82 0.35 0.65
N SER A 254 -15.94 -0.65 0.70
CA SER A 254 -16.25 -2.07 0.65
C SER A 254 -15.41 -2.95 1.62
N PRO A 255 -15.62 -2.84 2.95
CA PRO A 255 -14.89 -3.65 3.90
C PRO A 255 -15.19 -5.14 3.70
N VAL A 256 -14.30 -6.03 4.14
CA VAL A 256 -14.52 -7.47 4.08
C VAL A 256 -15.81 -7.81 4.82
N GLY A 257 -16.75 -8.45 4.12
CA GLY A 257 -18.10 -8.70 4.61
C GLY A 257 -19.13 -7.62 4.25
N GLY A 258 -18.75 -6.62 3.46
CA GLY A 258 -19.58 -5.53 2.97
C GLY A 258 -19.66 -4.33 3.91
N PHE A 259 -20.13 -3.20 3.38
CA PHE A 259 -20.28 -1.96 4.14
C PHE A 259 -21.34 -2.10 5.25
N PRO A 260 -20.96 -2.04 6.55
CA PRO A 260 -21.91 -2.36 7.61
C PRO A 260 -23.03 -1.29 7.74
N ARG A 261 -24.29 -1.71 7.80
CA ARG A 261 -25.45 -0.81 8.01
C ARG A 261 -25.32 0.09 9.25
N ARG A 262 -24.63 -0.40 10.29
CA ARG A 262 -24.37 0.38 11.50
C ARG A 262 -23.32 1.46 11.27
N SER A 263 -22.35 1.23 10.38
CA SER A 263 -21.40 2.26 9.95
C SER A 263 -22.13 3.34 9.16
N ALA A 264 -22.97 2.96 8.18
CA ALA A 264 -23.77 3.92 7.40
C ALA A 264 -24.54 4.89 8.30
N ARG A 265 -25.33 4.40 9.25
CA ARG A 265 -26.08 5.25 10.20
C ARG A 265 -25.19 6.17 11.05
N VAL A 266 -23.98 5.74 11.40
CA VAL A 266 -23.05 6.58 12.16
C VAL A 266 -22.48 7.68 11.27
N LEU A 267 -22.16 7.37 10.03
CA LEU A 267 -21.64 8.33 9.06
C LEU A 267 -22.70 9.33 8.63
N ASP A 268 -23.94 8.90 8.43
CA ASP A 268 -25.09 9.78 8.17
C ASP A 268 -25.26 10.79 9.32
N ARG A 269 -25.25 10.31 10.57
CA ARG A 269 -25.31 11.18 11.76
C ARG A 269 -24.17 12.20 11.81
N LEU A 270 -22.96 11.81 11.42
CA LEU A 270 -21.80 12.71 11.39
C LEU A 270 -21.98 13.78 10.31
N ALA A 271 -22.39 13.38 9.11
CA ALA A 271 -22.69 14.29 8.01
C ALA A 271 -23.80 15.29 8.37
N ASP A 272 -24.88 14.82 9.02
CA ASP A 272 -25.98 15.66 9.50
C ASP A 272 -25.52 16.68 10.56
N ALA A 273 -24.52 16.33 11.37
CA ALA A 273 -23.88 17.24 12.32
C ALA A 273 -22.82 18.17 11.67
N GLY A 274 -22.70 18.13 10.34
CA GLY A 274 -21.81 18.97 9.55
C GLY A 274 -20.38 18.45 9.39
N VAL A 275 -20.03 17.28 9.95
CA VAL A 275 -18.70 16.67 9.80
C VAL A 275 -18.44 16.31 8.33
N SER A 276 -17.23 16.59 7.84
CA SER A 276 -16.85 16.21 6.48
C SER A 276 -16.61 14.70 6.42
N VAL A 277 -17.52 13.93 5.81
CA VAL A 277 -17.37 12.48 5.64
C VAL A 277 -17.01 12.17 4.19
N ARG A 278 -15.93 11.41 3.98
CA ARG A 278 -15.53 10.88 2.66
C ARG A 278 -15.41 9.37 2.72
N VAL A 279 -15.97 8.72 1.71
CA VAL A 279 -15.89 7.27 1.51
C VAL A 279 -14.97 7.01 0.33
N VAL A 280 -13.90 6.24 0.53
CA VAL A 280 -12.88 5.94 -0.47
C VAL A 280 -13.01 4.50 -0.96
N GLY A 281 -13.05 4.37 -2.27
CA GLY A 281 -13.00 3.11 -3.01
C GLY A 281 -11.97 3.21 -4.11
N ASP A 282 -12.24 2.54 -5.23
CA ASP A 282 -11.37 2.55 -6.41
C ASP A 282 -11.00 3.98 -6.88
N PRO A 283 -9.71 4.29 -7.19
CA PRO A 283 -8.54 3.40 -7.18
C PRO A 283 -7.88 3.22 -5.80
N HIS A 284 -8.37 3.91 -4.76
CA HIS A 284 -7.85 3.89 -3.38
C HIS A 284 -8.42 2.74 -2.53
N SER A 285 -8.80 1.64 -3.18
CA SER A 285 -9.28 0.42 -2.56
C SER A 285 -8.31 -0.08 -1.48
N PHE A 286 -8.83 -0.77 -0.46
CA PHE A 286 -8.05 -1.25 0.71
C PHE A 286 -7.58 -0.14 1.66
N HIS A 287 -8.38 0.92 1.85
CA HIS A 287 -8.16 1.89 2.93
C HIS A 287 -8.36 1.24 4.31
N HIS A 288 -7.34 0.50 4.78
CA HIS A 288 -7.36 -0.25 6.03
C HIS A 288 -6.75 0.46 7.28
N PRO A 289 -6.52 1.79 7.35
CA PRO A 289 -5.98 2.38 8.56
C PRO A 289 -7.02 2.43 9.68
N LYS A 290 -6.51 2.66 10.90
CA LYS A 290 -7.28 3.02 12.08
C LYS A 290 -6.46 4.05 12.87
N TYR A 291 -6.55 5.31 12.45
CA TYR A 291 -5.86 6.40 13.14
C TYR A 291 -6.74 7.63 13.22
N ALA A 292 -6.39 8.53 14.13
CA ALA A 292 -6.89 9.88 14.16
C ALA A 292 -5.72 10.85 14.34
N VAL A 293 -5.72 11.94 13.57
CA VAL A 293 -4.92 13.13 13.87
C VAL A 293 -5.78 14.01 14.76
N VAL A 294 -5.26 14.36 15.93
CA VAL A 294 -5.90 15.24 16.91
C VAL A 294 -4.93 16.36 17.19
N ASP A 295 -5.16 17.53 16.57
CA ASP A 295 -4.23 18.66 16.57
C ASP A 295 -2.82 18.24 16.12
N ASP A 296 -1.86 18.23 17.04
CA ASP A 296 -0.45 17.82 16.86
C ASP A 296 -0.15 16.38 17.35
N ALA A 297 -1.18 15.62 17.70
CA ALA A 297 -1.08 14.24 18.14
C ALA A 297 -1.58 13.25 17.08
N ALA A 298 -0.90 12.13 16.97
CA ALA A 298 -1.32 10.97 16.19
C ALA A 298 -1.78 9.86 17.13
N LEU A 299 -3.04 9.45 17.02
CA LEU A 299 -3.59 8.25 17.65
C LEU A 299 -3.64 7.14 16.60
N VAL A 300 -2.86 6.08 16.78
CA VAL A 300 -2.84 4.92 15.87
C VAL A 300 -3.24 3.66 16.63
N MET A 301 -4.07 2.82 16.01
CA MET A 301 -4.64 1.63 16.64
C MET A 301 -4.62 0.44 15.70
N THR A 302 -4.59 -0.78 16.25
CA THR A 302 -4.83 -2.00 15.46
C THR A 302 -6.33 -2.28 15.26
N GLU A 303 -7.16 -1.83 16.21
CA GLU A 303 -8.59 -2.10 16.22
C GLU A 303 -9.41 -1.06 15.45
N ASN A 304 -10.47 -1.52 14.78
CA ASN A 304 -11.45 -0.65 14.11
C ASN A 304 -12.21 0.24 15.11
N TRP A 305 -12.71 1.38 14.64
CA TRP A 305 -13.60 2.31 15.34
C TRP A 305 -15.02 1.74 15.53
N LYS A 306 -15.11 0.54 16.08
CA LYS A 306 -16.33 -0.22 16.36
C LYS A 306 -16.48 -0.44 17.86
N PRO A 307 -17.67 -0.78 18.39
CA PRO A 307 -17.87 -1.01 19.82
C PRO A 307 -16.92 -2.03 20.44
N ALA A 308 -16.49 -3.05 19.69
CA ALA A 308 -15.49 -4.00 20.18
C ALA A 308 -14.07 -3.43 20.25
N GLY A 309 -13.71 -2.52 19.33
CA GLY A 309 -12.38 -1.91 19.25
C GLY A 309 -12.23 -0.65 20.10
N THR A 310 -13.33 -0.01 20.47
CA THR A 310 -13.29 1.17 21.34
C THR A 310 -13.97 0.93 22.67
N GLY A 311 -14.94 0.02 22.81
CA GLY A 311 -15.78 -0.12 24.01
C GLY A 311 -15.30 -1.13 25.07
N GLY A 312 -14.04 -1.57 25.00
CA GLY A 312 -13.42 -2.39 26.05
C GLY A 312 -13.96 -3.82 26.16
N ARG A 313 -14.42 -4.40 25.05
CA ARG A 313 -14.95 -5.78 25.05
C ARG A 313 -14.67 -6.46 23.71
N LYS A 314 -14.55 -7.79 23.71
CA LYS A 314 -14.60 -8.66 22.50
C LYS A 314 -13.47 -8.52 21.48
N SER A 315 -12.57 -7.54 21.60
CA SER A 315 -11.37 -7.42 20.76
C SER A 315 -10.13 -7.19 21.62
N ARG A 316 -9.00 -7.75 21.19
CA ARG A 316 -7.68 -7.54 21.79
C ARG A 316 -6.78 -6.88 20.77
N GLY A 317 -6.23 -5.73 21.13
CA GLY A 317 -5.36 -4.97 20.27
C GLY A 317 -4.56 -3.95 21.06
N TRP A 318 -3.88 -3.06 20.36
CA TRP A 318 -3.11 -2.00 21.00
C TRP A 318 -3.25 -0.71 20.21
N GLY A 319 -2.84 0.38 20.86
CA GLY A 319 -2.68 1.66 20.19
C GLY A 319 -1.63 2.52 20.87
N VAL A 320 -1.30 3.59 20.20
CA VAL A 320 -0.35 4.59 20.66
C VAL A 320 -0.92 5.97 20.39
N VAL A 321 -0.76 6.87 21.36
CA VAL A 321 -0.92 8.31 21.17
C VAL A 321 0.47 8.92 21.15
N ALA A 322 0.94 9.37 20.00
CA ALA A 322 2.22 10.05 19.83
C ALA A 322 1.98 11.55 19.69
N ARG A 323 2.58 12.36 20.57
CA ARG A 323 2.59 13.82 20.46
C ARG A 323 3.76 14.22 19.57
N SER A 324 3.48 14.38 18.28
CA SER A 324 4.48 14.66 17.25
C SER A 324 3.81 15.42 16.10
N PRO A 325 4.05 16.74 15.98
CA PRO A 325 3.51 17.53 14.87
C PRO A 325 3.90 16.98 13.49
N THR A 326 5.10 16.40 13.35
CA THR A 326 5.57 15.88 12.06
C THR A 326 4.87 14.56 11.68
N VAL A 327 4.64 13.66 12.64
CA VAL A 327 3.83 12.44 12.40
C VAL A 327 2.37 12.80 12.13
N ALA A 328 1.82 13.74 12.90
CA ALA A 328 0.47 14.24 12.70
C ALA A 328 0.28 14.86 11.31
N ALA A 329 1.23 15.69 10.85
CA ALA A 329 1.19 16.30 9.53
C ALA A 329 1.30 15.27 8.39
N ASP A 330 2.17 14.26 8.54
CA ASP A 330 2.34 13.22 7.52
C ASP A 330 1.08 12.35 7.37
N LEU A 331 0.48 11.92 8.49
CA LEU A 331 -0.82 11.24 8.48
C LEU A 331 -1.92 12.13 7.90
N ALA A 332 -1.96 13.42 8.30
CA ALA A 332 -2.95 14.38 7.84
C ALA A 332 -2.91 14.57 6.32
N ALA A 333 -1.75 14.47 5.69
CA ALA A 333 -1.60 14.60 4.24
C ALA A 333 -2.24 13.43 3.44
N THR A 334 -2.91 12.48 4.09
CA THR A 334 -3.79 11.48 3.47
C THR A 334 -5.19 12.04 3.17
N PHE A 335 -5.62 13.11 3.85
CA PHE A 335 -6.93 13.75 3.73
C PHE A 335 -6.95 14.87 2.69
#